data_AF-A0A852XGF1-F1
#
_entry.id   AF-A0A852XGF1-F1
#
_cell.length_a   1.000
_cell.length_b   1.000
_cell.length_c   1.000
_cell.angle_alpha   90.00
_cell.angle_beta   90.00
_cell.angle_gamma   90.00
#
_symmetry.space_group_name_H-M   'P 1'
#
loop_
_entity.id
_entity.type
_entity.pdbx_description
1 polymer ?
#
loop_
_entity_poly.entity_id
_entity_poly.type
_entity_poly.pdbx_seq_one_letter_code
_entity_poly.pdbx_strand_id
1 'polypeptide(L)'
;MARPAEIAALAEALGCAGRTAEAASEELLDTLAVLGDRSTQDAVDGLVDEIAGVLREVSATTQELTLGLAALGGGPADDGSPRTVTPADAAAPDTSAAPAARQGRR
;
A
#
# COMPACT_ATOMS: atom_id res chain seq x y z
N MET A 1 -3.95 9.01 28.31
CA MET A 1 -2.97 8.43 27.36
C MET A 1 -3.74 7.49 26.46
N ALA A 2 -3.84 7.77 25.15
CA ALA A 2 -4.49 6.86 24.20
C ALA A 2 -3.71 5.55 24.12
N ARG A 3 -4.39 4.42 23.93
CA ARG A 3 -3.71 3.12 23.78
C ARG A 3 -3.06 3.02 22.39
N PRO A 4 -1.90 2.35 22.24
CA PRO A 4 -1.24 2.21 20.93
C PRO A 4 -2.16 1.66 19.82
N ALA A 5 -3.05 0.73 20.15
CA ALA A 5 -4.04 0.19 19.21
C ALA A 5 -5.08 1.24 18.75
N GLU A 6 -5.47 2.19 19.63
CA GLU A 6 -6.38 3.28 19.28
C GLU A 6 -5.71 4.28 18.33
N ILE A 7 -4.41 4.54 18.53
CA ILE A 7 -3.58 5.38 17.64
C ILE A 7 -3.45 4.74 16.25
N ALA A 8 -3.20 3.42 16.20
CA ALA A 8 -3.12 2.69 14.95
C ALA A 8 -4.45 2.69 14.18
N ALA A 9 -5.57 2.45 14.86
CA ALA A 9 -6.90 2.50 14.25
C ALA A 9 -7.24 3.90 13.72
N LEU A 10 -6.85 4.97 14.43
CA LEU A 10 -7.03 6.34 13.98
C LEU A 10 -6.19 6.65 12.74
N ALA A 11 -4.93 6.21 12.71
CA ALA A 11 -4.05 6.37 11.56
C ALA A 11 -4.59 5.63 10.32
N GLU A 12 -5.13 4.43 10.49
CA GLU A 12 -5.78 3.68 9.42
C GLU A 12 -7.03 4.40 8.88
N ALA A 13 -7.87 4.92 9.78
CA ALA A 13 -9.06 5.67 9.40
C ALA A 13 -8.71 6.95 8.62
N LEU A 14 -7.69 7.70 9.05
CA LEU A 14 -7.19 8.87 8.34
C LEU A 14 -6.63 8.51 6.96
N GLY A 15 -5.84 7.44 6.86
CA GLY A 15 -5.34 6.96 5.57
C GLY A 15 -6.47 6.54 4.62
N CYS A 16 -7.55 5.94 5.14
CA CYS A 16 -8.73 5.61 4.35
C CYS A 16 -9.45 6.87 3.84
N ALA A 17 -9.62 7.87 4.71
CA ALA A 17 -10.23 9.15 4.35
C ALA A 17 -9.44 9.87 3.26
N GLY A 18 -8.11 9.91 3.38
CA GLY A 18 -7.23 10.54 2.39
C GLY A 18 -7.32 9.91 1.00
N ARG A 19 -7.26 8.57 0.92
CA ARG A 19 -7.42 7.83 -0.35
C ARG A 19 -8.81 8.04 -0.96
N THR A 20 -9.85 8.12 -0.13
CA THR A 20 -11.21 8.36 -0.60
C THR A 20 -11.34 9.77 -1.19
N ALA A 21 -10.74 10.78 -0.54
CA ALA A 21 -10.74 12.14 -1.05
C ALA A 21 -9.96 12.25 -2.37
N GLU A 22 -8.80 11.59 -2.46
CA GLU A 22 -8.00 11.52 -3.69
C GLU A 22 -8.80 10.91 -4.85
N ALA A 23 -9.38 9.73 -4.65
CA ALA A 23 -10.20 9.06 -5.67
C ALA A 23 -11.41 9.91 -6.11
N ALA A 24 -12.09 10.57 -5.17
CA ALA A 24 -13.21 11.46 -5.49
C ALA A 24 -12.75 12.67 -6.32
N SER A 25 -11.54 13.19 -6.09
CA SER A 25 -11.01 14.32 -6.87
C SER A 25 -10.71 13.92 -8.31
N GLU A 26 -10.22 12.70 -8.54
CA GLU A 26 -9.98 12.16 -9.88
C GLU A 26 -11.30 11.90 -10.61
N GLU A 27 -12.27 11.29 -9.93
CA GLU A 27 -13.59 10.99 -10.50
C GLU A 27 -14.34 12.26 -10.95
N LEU A 28 -14.25 13.36 -10.19
CA LEU A 28 -14.86 14.63 -10.55
C LEU A 28 -14.25 15.22 -11.83
N LEU A 29 -12.92 15.15 -11.97
CA LEU A 29 -12.20 15.64 -13.15
C LEU A 29 -12.49 14.78 -14.39
N ASP A 30 -12.60 13.46 -14.21
CA ASP A 30 -13.00 12.55 -15.28
C ASP A 30 -14.46 12.80 -15.72
N THR A 31 -15.35 13.08 -14.77
CA THR A 31 -16.76 13.39 -15.05
C THR A 31 -16.92 14.69 -15.84
N LEU A 32 -16.08 15.70 -15.57
CA LEU A 32 -16.03 16.94 -16.35
C LEU A 32 -15.77 16.67 -17.84
N ALA A 33 -14.86 15.76 -18.16
CA ALA A 33 -14.51 15.41 -19.54
C ALA A 33 -15.67 14.74 -20.30
N VAL A 34 -16.65 14.18 -19.57
CA VAL A 34 -17.82 13.49 -20.14
C VAL A 34 -19.00 14.45 -20.40
N LEU A 35 -18.99 15.67 -19.84
CA LEU A 35 -20.02 16.68 -20.12
C LEU A 35 -19.94 17.10 -21.60
N GLY A 36 -20.95 16.72 -22.38
CA GLY A 36 -20.89 16.71 -23.85
C GLY A 36 -20.93 18.07 -24.56
N ASP A 37 -21.12 19.18 -23.85
CA ASP A 37 -21.15 20.53 -24.43
C ASP A 37 -20.15 21.46 -23.71
N ARG A 38 -19.43 22.26 -24.50
CA ARG A 38 -18.37 23.16 -24.03
C ARG A 38 -18.91 24.25 -23.09
N SER A 39 -20.13 24.73 -23.31
CA SER A 39 -20.75 25.75 -22.47
C SER A 39 -21.03 25.22 -21.06
N THR A 40 -21.49 23.97 -20.92
CA THR A 40 -21.70 23.35 -19.61
C THR A 40 -20.37 23.05 -18.94
N GLN A 41 -19.37 22.56 -19.70
CA GLN A 41 -18.01 22.36 -19.18
C GLN A 41 -17.45 23.65 -18.59
N ASP A 42 -17.43 24.76 -19.35
CA ASP A 42 -16.89 26.04 -18.88
C ASP A 42 -17.66 26.61 -17.66
N ALA A 43 -18.96 26.29 -17.53
CA ALA A 43 -19.78 26.75 -16.40
C ALA A 43 -19.49 26.01 -15.09
N VAL A 44 -19.04 24.75 -15.16
CA VAL A 44 -18.74 23.92 -13.97
C VAL A 44 -17.24 23.73 -13.74
N ASP A 45 -16.39 24.08 -14.70
CA ASP A 45 -14.92 23.94 -14.66
C ASP A 45 -14.33 24.51 -13.37
N GLY A 46 -14.57 25.80 -13.10
CA GLY A 46 -14.06 26.45 -11.89
C GLY A 46 -14.57 25.84 -10.58
N LEU A 47 -15.84 25.39 -10.56
CA LEU A 47 -16.41 24.73 -9.37
C LEU A 47 -15.76 23.36 -9.12
N VAL A 48 -15.54 22.58 -10.18
CA VAL A 48 -14.93 21.26 -10.07
C VAL A 48 -13.45 21.37 -9.71
N ASP A 49 -12.73 22.36 -10.26
CA ASP A 49 -11.36 22.67 -9.86
C ASP A 49 -11.27 23.05 -8.38
N GLU A 50 -12.19 23.87 -7.87
CA GLU A 50 -12.26 24.21 -6.44
C GLU A 50 -12.50 22.97 -5.58
N ILE A 51 -13.47 22.13 -5.93
CA ILE A 51 -13.78 20.90 -5.18
C ILE A 51 -12.60 19.93 -5.22
N ALA A 52 -11.99 19.72 -6.38
CA ALA A 52 -10.82 18.87 -6.53
C ALA A 52 -9.63 19.40 -5.72
N GLY A 53 -9.45 20.73 -5.66
CA GLY A 53 -8.48 21.38 -4.79
C GLY A 53 -8.70 21.07 -3.31
N VAL A 54 -9.92 21.24 -2.81
CA VAL A 54 -10.29 20.93 -1.42
C VAL A 54 -10.06 19.45 -1.09
N LEU A 55 -10.43 18.53 -1.99
CA LEU A 55 -10.24 17.10 -1.78
C LEU A 55 -8.75 16.71 -1.73
N ARG A 56 -7.91 17.33 -2.55
CA ARG A 56 -6.45 17.15 -2.49
C ARG A 56 -5.85 17.69 -1.21
N GLU A 57 -6.32 18.84 -0.72
CA GLU A 57 -5.92 19.40 0.57
C GLU A 57 -6.31 18.47 1.74
N VAL A 58 -7.51 17.88 1.70
CA VAL A 58 -7.94 16.86 2.67
C VAL A 58 -7.05 15.62 2.61
N SER A 59 -6.70 15.14 1.41
CA SER A 59 -5.77 14.01 1.26
C SER A 59 -4.39 14.35 1.85
N ALA A 60 -3.82 15.50 1.53
CA ALA A 60 -2.53 15.92 2.09
C ALA A 60 -2.58 16.05 3.62
N THR A 61 -3.62 16.70 4.15
CA THR A 61 -3.79 16.88 5.60
C THR A 61 -3.91 15.55 6.33
N THR A 62 -4.68 14.60 5.78
CA THR A 62 -4.84 13.27 6.40
C THR A 62 -3.54 12.46 6.36
N GLN A 63 -2.71 12.61 5.32
CA GLN A 63 -1.37 12.01 5.26
C GLN A 63 -0.43 12.61 6.32
N GLU A 64 -0.41 13.94 6.47
CA GLU A 64 0.39 14.61 7.50
C GLU A 64 -0.03 14.18 8.92
N LEU A 65 -1.34 14.08 9.18
CA LEU A 65 -1.86 13.59 10.46
C LEU A 65 -1.49 12.13 10.71
N THR A 66 -1.52 11.29 9.68
CA THR A 66 -1.10 9.88 9.77
C THR A 66 0.39 9.77 10.15
N LEU A 67 1.25 10.59 9.55
CA LEU A 67 2.68 10.67 9.89
C LEU A 67 2.90 11.18 11.32
N GLY A 68 2.13 12.20 11.73
CA GLY A 68 2.17 12.72 13.10
C GLY A 68 1.78 11.66 14.14
N LEU A 69 0.76 10.85 13.84
CA LEU A 69 0.35 9.72 14.70
C LEU A 69 1.40 8.62 14.76
N ALA A 70 2.10 8.31 13.66
CA ALA A 70 3.21 7.37 13.66
C ALA A 70 4.37 7.84 14.55
N ALA A 71 4.66 9.15 14.59
CA ALA A 71 5.64 9.73 15.50
C ALA A 71 5.22 9.63 16.98
N LEU A 72 3.90 9.69 17.26
CA LEU A 72 3.33 9.55 18.61
C LEU A 72 3.27 8.09 19.10
N GLY A 73 3.11 7.12 18.20
CA GLY A 73 2.98 5.69 18.53
C GLY A 73 4.27 5.00 18.96
N GLY A 74 5.42 5.70 18.89
CA GLY A 74 6.74 5.10 18.96
C GLY A 74 7.13 4.55 17.59
N GLY A 75 8.31 4.94 17.10
CA GLY A 75 8.88 4.48 15.83
C GLY A 75 8.96 2.95 15.72
N PRO A 76 9.46 2.43 14.58
CA PRO A 76 9.32 1.02 14.21
C PRO A 76 9.58 0.13 15.41
N ALA A 77 8.61 -0.72 15.74
CA ALA A 77 8.89 -1.86 16.58
C ALA A 77 10.16 -2.48 16.02
N ASP A 78 11.21 -2.47 16.85
CA ASP A 78 12.42 -3.25 16.65
C ASP A 78 11.95 -4.70 16.62
N ASP A 79 11.47 -5.11 15.44
CA ASP A 79 11.00 -6.45 15.18
C ASP A 79 12.26 -7.27 15.20
N GLY A 80 12.43 -7.96 16.32
CA GLY A 80 13.63 -8.66 16.69
C GLY A 80 14.21 -9.36 15.48
N SER A 81 15.46 -8.98 15.18
CA SER A 81 16.37 -9.69 14.29
C SER A 81 15.95 -11.16 14.15
N PRO A 82 15.43 -11.60 12.99
CA PRO A 82 15.19 -13.02 12.81
C PRO A 82 16.54 -13.67 13.00
N ARG A 83 16.64 -14.51 14.05
CA ARG A 83 17.77 -15.42 14.24
C ARG A 83 18.13 -15.95 12.87
N THR A 84 19.30 -15.58 12.38
CA THR A 84 19.96 -16.26 11.28
C THR A 84 20.21 -17.68 11.76
N VAL A 85 19.20 -18.54 11.58
CA VAL A 85 19.43 -19.97 11.45
C VAL A 85 20.18 -20.09 10.14
N THR A 86 21.50 -20.18 10.24
CA THR A 86 22.36 -20.56 9.13
C THR A 86 21.93 -21.95 8.66
N PRO A 87 21.41 -22.14 7.43
CA PRO A 87 21.35 -23.44 6.83
C PRO A 87 22.68 -23.60 6.07
N ALA A 88 23.74 -23.93 6.80
CA ALA A 88 25.04 -24.27 6.21
C ALA A 88 25.46 -25.66 6.67
N ASP A 89 24.62 -26.65 6.39
CA ASP A 89 25.08 -28.02 6.14
C ASP A 89 24.12 -28.70 5.15
N ALA A 90 24.20 -28.30 3.90
CA ALA A 90 23.52 -28.97 2.79
C ALA A 90 24.28 -28.72 1.48
N ALA A 91 25.52 -29.22 1.40
CA ALA A 91 26.20 -29.41 0.12
C ALA A 91 27.32 -30.47 0.24
N ALA A 92 26.99 -31.73 -0.05
CA ALA A 92 27.47 -32.39 -1.27
C ALA A 92 26.99 -33.85 -1.32
N PRO A 93 26.51 -34.33 -2.49
CA PRO A 93 26.25 -35.75 -2.73
C PRO A 93 27.56 -36.49 -3.00
N ASP A 94 27.86 -37.49 -2.17
CA ASP A 94 28.92 -38.45 -2.46
C ASP A 94 28.40 -39.48 -3.48
N THR A 95 29.00 -39.43 -4.66
CA THR A 95 28.93 -40.47 -5.69
C THR A 95 29.65 -41.73 -5.22
N SER A 96 28.96 -42.87 -5.05
CA SER A 96 29.50 -44.19 -5.43
C SER A 96 28.48 -45.33 -5.28
N ALA A 97 28.53 -46.23 -6.27
CA ALA A 97 28.15 -47.64 -6.28
C ALA A 97 26.77 -48.06 -6.84
N ALA A 98 26.88 -48.92 -7.87
CA ALA A 98 25.89 -49.45 -8.80
C ALA A 98 24.85 -50.42 -8.19
N PRO A 99 23.89 -50.91 -9.01
CA PRO A 99 24.05 -52.29 -9.45
C PRO A 99 23.63 -52.62 -10.90
N ALA A 100 24.48 -53.46 -11.50
CA ALA A 100 24.19 -54.72 -12.18
C ALA A 100 23.03 -54.82 -13.21
N ALA A 101 23.47 -54.96 -14.47
CA ALA A 101 23.19 -56.11 -15.34
C ALA A 101 21.73 -56.50 -15.63
N ARG A 102 21.23 -55.90 -16.72
CA ARG A 102 20.65 -56.55 -17.91
C ARG A 102 20.64 -58.10 -17.91
N GLN A 103 19.49 -58.70 -17.59
CA GLN A 103 19.00 -59.95 -18.21
C GLN A 103 17.75 -59.55 -19.02
N GLY A 104 17.65 -59.73 -20.34
CA GLY A 104 17.92 -60.96 -21.08
C GLY A 104 16.57 -61.59 -21.43
N ARG A 105 15.87 -61.05 -22.44
CA ARG A 105 14.72 -61.72 -23.08
C ARG A 105 15.26 -62.88 -23.92
N ARG A 106 14.90 -64.12 -23.57
CA ARG A 106 14.37 -65.20 -24.43
C ARG A 106 14.42 -66.53 -23.70
#